data_AF-A0A238VKJ5-F1
#
_entry.id   AF-A0A238VKJ5-F1
#
_cell.length_a   1.000
_cell.length_b   1.000
_cell.length_c   1.000
_cell.angle_alpha   90.00
_cell.angle_beta   90.00
_cell.angle_gamma   90.00
#
_symmetry.space_group_name_H-M   'P 1'
#
loop_
_entity.id
_entity.type
_entity.pdbx_description
1 polymer ?
#
loop_
_entity_poly.entity_id
_entity_poly.type
_entity_poly.pdbx_seq_one_letter_code
_entity_poly.pdbx_strand_id
1 'polypeptide(L)'
;MAGSACGLDEDDVRLTDGTRLTEQRAAEIVVEVRGRGGRPSLTGEAAVSPRIAFRVTPGVRNRAAQIAAREGKTISQLAREALEARVAREPHLS
;
A
#
# COMPACT_ATOMS: atom_id res chain seq x y z
N MET A 1 22.74 -4.09 16.66
CA MET A 1 22.73 -3.43 17.97
C MET A 1 21.78 -2.25 17.87
N ALA A 2 20.64 -2.39 18.55
CA ALA A 2 19.55 -1.45 18.88
C ALA A 2 19.43 -0.12 18.12
N GLY A 3 18.38 0.01 17.30
CA GLY A 3 17.76 1.31 17.06
C GLY A 3 16.97 1.70 18.30
N SER A 4 17.35 2.82 18.93
CA SER A 4 16.64 3.34 20.11
C SER A 4 15.17 3.56 19.79
N ALA A 5 14.31 3.07 20.67
CA ALA A 5 12.92 3.49 20.72
C ALA A 5 12.90 4.93 21.26
N CYS A 6 12.96 5.92 20.37
CA CYS A 6 12.68 7.31 20.73
C CYS A 6 11.21 7.39 21.15
N GLY A 7 10.98 7.72 22.43
CA GLY A 7 9.65 8.01 22.95
C GLY A 7 9.15 9.32 22.34
N LEU A 8 7.99 9.25 21.67
CA LEU A 8 7.44 10.37 20.92
C LEU A 8 6.93 11.53 21.80
N ASP A 9 6.86 11.32 23.12
CA ASP A 9 6.43 12.34 24.07
C ASP A 9 7.57 13.26 24.56
N GLU A 10 8.81 12.77 24.56
CA GLU A 10 9.99 13.53 25.02
C GLU A 10 10.65 14.34 23.89
N ASP A 11 10.55 13.88 22.63
CA ASP A 11 11.09 14.56 21.45
C ASP A 11 10.00 15.40 20.71
N ASP A 12 10.24 16.68 20.40
CA ASP A 12 9.29 17.52 19.60
C ASP A 12 9.34 17.17 18.11
N VAL A 13 8.83 15.99 17.76
CA VAL A 13 8.72 15.51 16.38
C VAL A 13 7.45 16.08 15.74
N ARG A 14 7.55 16.62 14.53
CA ARG A 14 6.43 17.22 13.79
C ARG A 14 6.17 16.50 12.47
N LEU A 15 4.88 16.37 12.14
CA LEU A 15 4.40 15.92 10.84
C LEU A 15 4.64 16.99 9.77
N THR A 16 4.53 16.61 8.50
CA THR A 16 4.71 17.51 7.34
C THR A 16 3.71 18.67 7.29
N ASP A 17 2.59 18.57 8.00
CA ASP A 17 1.60 19.64 8.18
C ASP A 17 1.88 20.54 9.41
N GLY A 18 2.99 20.30 10.12
CA GLY A 18 3.39 21.04 11.31
C GLY A 18 2.77 20.55 12.63
N THR A 19 1.89 19.55 12.58
CA THR A 19 1.26 18.95 13.76
C THR A 19 2.28 18.16 14.57
N ARG A 20 2.25 18.30 15.91
CA ARG A 20 3.12 17.52 16.80
C ARG A 20 2.72 16.03 16.77
N LEU A 21 3.71 15.18 16.56
CA LEU A 21 3.57 13.72 16.58
C LEU A 21 3.73 13.22 18.01
N THR A 22 2.60 13.05 18.70
CA THR A 22 2.53 12.40 20.03
C THR A 22 2.22 10.91 19.89
N GLU A 23 2.38 10.13 20.97
CA GLU A 23 2.03 8.70 20.96
C GLU A 23 0.56 8.46 20.58
N GLN A 24 -0.34 9.29 21.11
CA GLN A 24 -1.75 9.27 20.77
C GLN A 24 -1.99 9.55 19.29
N ARG A 25 -1.30 10.55 18.71
CA ARG A 25 -1.43 10.84 17.27
C ARG A 25 -0.84 9.75 16.39
N ALA A 26 0.24 9.10 16.80
CA ALA A 26 0.76 7.94 16.10
C ALA A 26 -0.26 6.78 16.05
N ALA A 27 -0.94 6.51 17.18
CA ALA A 27 -1.98 5.47 17.25
C ALA A 27 -3.18 5.79 16.34
N GLU A 28 -3.63 7.04 16.31
CA GLU A 28 -4.73 7.48 15.44
C GLU A 28 -4.36 7.37 13.95
N ILE A 29 -3.15 7.76 13.56
CA ILE A 29 -2.64 7.60 12.19
C ILE A 29 -2.58 6.12 11.81
N VAL A 30 -2.14 5.25 12.72
CA VAL A 30 -2.13 3.79 12.49
C VAL A 30 -3.54 3.26 12.26
N VAL A 31 -4.54 3.73 13.02
CA VAL A 31 -5.94 3.36 12.82
C VAL A 31 -6.47 3.89 11.47
N GLU A 32 -6.15 5.13 11.12
CA GLU A 32 -6.52 5.74 9.83
C GLU A 32 -5.89 5.00 8.64
N VAL A 33 -4.60 4.64 8.74
CA VAL A 33 -3.86 3.85 7.74
C VAL A 33 -4.37 2.41 7.67
N ARG A 34 -4.71 1.79 8.80
CA ARG A 34 -5.34 0.46 8.84
C ARG A 34 -6.75 0.48 8.23
N GLY A 35 -7.48 1.60 8.33
CA GLY A 35 -8.73 1.85 7.63
C GLY A 35 -8.54 2.10 6.13
N ARG A 36 -7.43 2.74 5.74
CA ARG A 36 -6.99 2.95 4.35
C ARG A 36 -6.15 1.77 3.85
N GLY A 37 -6.72 0.56 3.87
CA GLY A 37 -6.38 -0.51 2.94
C GLY A 37 -4.90 -0.81 2.69
N GLY A 38 -4.08 -0.85 3.74
CA GLY A 38 -2.84 -1.63 3.75
C GLY A 38 -3.02 -2.82 4.68
N ARG A 39 -3.45 -3.98 4.16
CA ARG A 39 -3.63 -5.18 5.00
C ARG A 39 -3.07 -6.46 4.34
N PRO A 40 -2.71 -7.46 5.15
CA PRO A 40 -1.59 -8.39 5.00
C PRO A 40 -2.00 -9.60 4.16
N SER A 41 -1.15 -10.63 4.08
CA SER A 41 -1.38 -11.84 3.28
C SER A 41 -2.81 -12.39 3.45
N LEU A 42 -3.46 -12.69 2.33
CA LEU A 42 -4.85 -13.13 2.22
C LEU A 42 -5.15 -14.51 2.87
N THR A 43 -4.19 -15.13 3.56
CA THR A 43 -4.28 -16.53 3.99
C THR A 43 -3.98 -16.78 5.48
N GLY A 44 -3.65 -15.77 6.29
CA GLY A 44 -3.32 -15.98 7.71
C GLY A 44 -1.99 -16.71 7.97
N GLU A 45 -1.44 -17.39 6.97
CA GLU A 45 -0.03 -17.73 6.89
C GLU A 45 0.72 -16.55 6.23
N ALA A 46 1.95 -16.29 6.69
CA ALA A 46 2.88 -15.39 6.03
C ALA A 46 3.38 -16.02 4.71
N ALA A 47 2.47 -16.28 3.77
CA ALA A 47 2.81 -16.74 2.43
C ALA A 47 3.22 -15.53 1.61
N VAL A 48 4.48 -15.52 1.14
CA VAL A 48 4.97 -14.52 0.19
C VAL A 48 4.11 -14.61 -1.06
N SER A 49 3.39 -13.53 -1.38
CA SER A 49 2.58 -13.49 -2.60
C SER A 49 3.49 -13.66 -3.83
N PRO A 50 3.10 -14.50 -4.82
CA PRO A 50 3.84 -14.65 -6.06
C PRO A 50 4.09 -13.29 -6.72
N ARG A 51 5.34 -13.04 -7.15
CA ARG A 51 5.74 -11.78 -7.79
C ARG A 51 5.68 -11.94 -9.30
N ILE A 52 4.89 -11.09 -9.95
CA ILE A 52 4.82 -11.00 -11.41
C ILE A 52 5.44 -9.67 -11.84
N ALA A 53 6.41 -9.73 -12.75
CA ALA A 53 7.07 -8.54 -13.30
C ALA A 53 6.70 -8.38 -14.79
N PHE A 54 6.15 -7.22 -15.15
CA PHE A 54 5.78 -6.89 -16.52
C PHE A 54 6.79 -5.95 -17.15
N ARG A 55 7.18 -6.23 -18.40
CA ARG A 55 7.83 -5.24 -19.26
C ARG A 55 6.75 -4.54 -20.07
N VAL A 56 6.72 -3.23 -20.01
CA VAL A 56 5.76 -2.40 -20.73
C VAL A 56 6.48 -1.20 -21.34
N THR A 57 5.88 -0.59 -22.36
CA THR A 57 6.41 0.65 -22.92
C THR A 57 6.29 1.80 -21.91
N PRO A 58 7.13 2.84 -22.02
CA PRO A 58 7.03 4.01 -21.14
C PRO A 58 5.65 4.67 -21.17
N GLY A 59 5.00 4.72 -22.34
CA GLY A 59 3.66 5.29 -22.50
C GLY A 59 2.60 4.55 -21.68
N VAL A 60 2.64 3.21 -21.68
CA VAL A 60 1.74 2.38 -20.88
C VAL A 60 1.96 2.62 -19.39
N ARG A 61 3.22 2.63 -18.93
CA ARG A 61 3.56 2.91 -17.53
C ARG A 61 3.04 4.27 -17.07
N ASN A 62 3.25 5.31 -17.88
CA ASN A 62 2.84 6.67 -17.54
C ASN A 62 1.32 6.80 -17.47
N ARG A 63 0.59 6.18 -18.40
CA ARG A 63 -0.87 6.18 -18.39
C ARG A 63 -1.44 5.41 -17.19
N ALA A 64 -0.84 4.27 -16.86
CA ALA A 64 -1.19 3.50 -15.66
C ALA A 64 -0.97 4.32 -14.37
N ALA A 65 0.14 5.07 -14.29
CA ALA A 65 0.41 5.96 -13.15
C ALA A 65 -0.67 7.05 -12.98
N GLN A 66 -1.11 7.66 -14.09
CA GLN A 66 -2.15 8.68 -14.06
C GLN A 66 -3.51 8.12 -13.62
N ILE A 67 -3.90 6.94 -14.14
CA ILE A 67 -5.13 6.26 -13.75
C ILE A 67 -5.08 5.91 -12.26
N ALA A 68 -3.99 5.27 -11.82
CA ALA A 68 -3.82 4.88 -10.43
C ALA A 68 -3.88 6.09 -9.48
N ALA A 69 -3.22 7.20 -9.83
CA ALA A 69 -3.27 8.44 -9.03
C ALA A 69 -4.68 9.03 -8.92
N ARG A 70 -5.46 9.03 -10.02
CA ARG A 70 -6.86 9.50 -10.01
C ARG A 70 -7.75 8.63 -9.12
N GLU A 71 -7.44 7.35 -9.01
CA GLU A 71 -8.18 6.37 -8.19
C GLU A 71 -7.63 6.22 -6.76
N GLY A 72 -6.58 6.96 -6.39
CA GLY A 72 -5.94 6.82 -5.07
C GLY A 72 -5.21 5.49 -4.88
N LYS A 73 -4.77 4.85 -5.97
CA LYS A 73 -4.12 3.53 -6.00
C LYS A 73 -2.65 3.62 -6.40
N THR A 74 -1.90 2.57 -6.09
CA THR A 74 -0.60 2.29 -6.70
C THR A 74 -0.77 1.60 -8.05
N ILE A 75 0.24 1.68 -8.92
CA ILE A 75 0.27 0.94 -10.19
C ILE A 75 0.11 -0.57 -9.97
N SER A 76 0.71 -1.11 -8.90
CA SER A 76 0.61 -2.53 -8.57
C SER A 76 -0.79 -2.95 -8.15
N GLN A 77 -1.53 -2.09 -7.43
CA GLN A 77 -2.94 -2.34 -7.10
C GLN A 77 -3.80 -2.31 -8.35
N LEU A 78 -3.66 -1.28 -9.20
CA LEU A 78 -4.36 -1.18 -10.48
C LEU A 78 -4.10 -2.42 -11.35
N ALA A 79 -2.84 -2.84 -11.47
CA ALA A 79 -2.45 -4.00 -12.27
C ALA A 79 -3.02 -5.31 -11.70
N ARG A 80 -3.00 -5.47 -10.36
CA ARG A 80 -3.57 -6.64 -9.69
C ARG A 80 -5.07 -6.74 -9.94
N GLU A 81 -5.81 -5.66 -9.70
CA GLU A 81 -7.27 -5.64 -9.90
C GLU A 81 -7.65 -5.92 -11.36
N ALA A 82 -6.93 -5.34 -12.31
CA ALA A 82 -7.16 -5.59 -13.72
C ALA A 82 -6.89 -7.06 -14.11
N LEU A 83 -5.82 -7.66 -13.55
CA LEU A 83 -5.48 -9.06 -13.78
C LEU A 83 -6.51 -10.01 -13.15
N GLU A 84 -6.88 -9.78 -11.89
CA GLU A 84 -7.90 -10.56 -11.18
C GLU A 84 -9.25 -10.49 -11.91
N ALA A 85 -9.67 -9.30 -12.34
CA ALA A 85 -10.89 -9.12 -13.12
C ALA A 85 -10.85 -9.84 -14.47
N ARG A 86 -9.69 -9.88 -15.14
CA ARG A 86 -9.52 -10.59 -16.42
C ARG A 86 -9.60 -12.10 -16.24
N VAL A 87 -8.98 -12.64 -15.17
CA VAL A 87 -8.96 -14.08 -14.86
C VAL A 87 -10.34 -14.54 -14.40
N ALA A 88 -11.03 -13.76 -13.55
CA ALA A 88 -12.38 -14.10 -13.08
C ALA A 88 -13.42 -14.17 -14.20
N ARG A 89 -13.17 -13.50 -15.33
CA ARG A 89 -14.04 -13.53 -16.53
C ARG A 89 -13.78 -14.74 -17.43
N GLU A 90 -12.66 -15.43 -17.28
CA GLU A 90 -12.43 -16.68 -17.98
C GLU A 90 -13.08 -17.82 -17.17
N PRO A 91 -14.08 -18.53 -17.71
CA PRO A 91 -14.52 -19.76 -17.10
C PRO A 91 -13.31 -20.71 -17.01
N HIS A 92 -13.21 -21.46 -15.91
CA HIS A 92 -12.07 -22.34 -15.68
C HIS A 92 -11.86 -23.23 -16.91
N LEU A 93 -10.69 -23.08 -17.55
CA LEU A 93 -10.17 -24.09 -18.47
C LEU A 93 -9.84 -25.31 -17.60
N SER A 94 -10.84 -26.17 -17.42
CA SER A 94 -10.69 -27.51 -16.86
C SER A 94 -9.99 -28.44 -17.84
#